data_AF-A0A2A5B3B3-F1
#
_entry.id   AF-A0A2A5B3B3-F1
#
_cell.length_a   1.000
_cell.length_b   1.000
_cell.length_c   1.000
_cell.angle_alpha   90.00
_cell.angle_beta   90.00
_cell.angle_gamma   90.00
#
_symmetry.space_group_name_H-M   'P 1'
#
loop_
_entity.id
_entity.type
_entity.pdbx_description
1 polymer ?
#
loop_
_entity_poly.entity_id
_entity_poly.type
_entity_poly.pdbx_seq_one_letter_code
_entity_poly.pdbx_strand_id
1 'polypeptide(L)'
;MFFERIILIVEYQYFSIVLSFQHSTLNNFNLINVFLLYEKNYFFIFLFFYFFILNTNCIGQTLYHADLYKGGVTGAGFGLDAGSNGSGVITVNIPPTSTIRKAFLISGRQGKAPDLTFFFAGNNLTFDSTKTVGTFFSSFYGDTSATHIIDVTSLINPVINSYSINISTMQQGGFNRYNEFYLYVLYEESTFPIVNSYLYINDKDFGYINYTINNISPINNLNDVGLSLFGGYICHTNIFPFDGENVYVNGNFIGLIGGNDINSGSCGGPYGDFYYENNQLFGLSDDTANAQMSGSDVLINMNSLVPLNSTGFFFRFCFTNTK
;
A
#
# COMPACT_ATOMS: atom_id res chain seq x y z
N MET A 1 12.99 9.89 4.65
CA MET A 1 12.81 10.54 3.33
C MET A 1 12.97 9.54 2.19
N PHE A 2 12.09 8.55 2.20
CA PHE A 2 12.06 7.39 1.33
C PHE A 2 10.62 6.93 1.30
N PHE A 3 10.15 6.39 0.19
CA PHE A 3 8.80 5.83 0.12
C PHE A 3 8.74 4.64 -0.81
N GLU A 4 9.10 3.49 -0.26
CA GLU A 4 8.17 2.38 -0.34
C GLU A 4 6.91 2.84 0.38
N ARG A 5 5.76 2.86 -0.29
CA ARG A 5 4.48 2.91 0.44
C ARG A 5 3.58 1.87 -0.13
N ILE A 6 3.31 0.89 0.70
CA ILE A 6 2.24 -0.03 0.46
C ILE A 6 1.02 0.49 1.19
N ILE A 7 -0.01 0.85 0.43
CA ILE A 7 -1.32 1.14 0.98
C ILE A 7 -2.02 -0.19 1.06
N LEU A 8 -2.20 -0.68 2.28
CA LEU A 8 -3.01 -1.84 2.51
C LEU A 8 -4.40 -1.42 3.00
N ILE A 9 -5.43 -1.89 2.30
CA ILE A 9 -6.84 -1.64 2.65
C ILE A 9 -7.48 -2.99 2.96
N VAL A 10 -8.10 -3.15 4.13
CA VAL A 10 -8.82 -4.37 4.51
C VAL A 10 -10.25 -4.03 4.91
N GLU A 11 -11.23 -4.75 4.37
CA GLU A 11 -12.66 -4.44 4.39
C GLU A 11 -13.54 -5.71 4.47
N TYR A 12 -14.86 -5.56 4.63
CA TYR A 12 -15.88 -6.64 4.57
C TYR A 12 -17.00 -6.26 3.62
N GLN A 13 -17.59 -7.23 2.90
CA GLN A 13 -18.73 -6.98 2.00
C GLN A 13 -19.88 -8.00 2.07
N TYR A 14 -21.12 -7.48 2.10
CA TYR A 14 -22.36 -8.18 1.71
C TYR A 14 -22.66 -7.94 0.22
N PHE A 15 -23.07 -9.01 -0.46
CA PHE A 15 -23.38 -9.04 -1.89
C PHE A 15 -24.72 -8.36 -2.22
N SER A 16 -24.80 -7.62 -3.33
CA SER A 16 -26.06 -7.32 -4.02
C SER A 16 -25.80 -7.19 -5.52
N ILE A 17 -26.26 -8.19 -6.29
CA ILE A 17 -26.37 -8.10 -7.76
C ILE A 17 -27.53 -7.15 -8.07
N VAL A 18 -27.24 -6.06 -8.79
CA VAL A 18 -28.25 -5.33 -9.56
C VAL A 18 -27.92 -5.48 -11.03
N LEU A 19 -28.59 -6.44 -11.68
CA LEU A 19 -28.73 -6.46 -13.13
C LEU A 19 -29.80 -5.42 -13.49
N SER A 20 -29.45 -4.39 -14.25
CA SER A 20 -30.45 -3.56 -14.94
C SER A 20 -30.21 -3.59 -16.44
N PHE A 21 -31.11 -4.27 -17.17
CA PHE A 21 -31.38 -3.94 -18.57
C PHE A 21 -32.45 -2.85 -18.60
N GLN A 22 -32.25 -1.80 -19.40
CA GLN A 22 -33.37 -1.00 -19.87
C GLN A 22 -33.15 -0.48 -21.30
N HIS A 23 -33.98 -1.00 -22.20
CA HIS A 23 -34.30 -0.45 -23.50
C HIS A 23 -35.40 0.59 -23.30
N SER A 24 -35.25 1.82 -23.80
CA SER A 24 -36.40 2.64 -24.18
C SER A 24 -36.02 3.74 -25.17
N THR A 25 -36.99 4.04 -26.02
CA THR A 25 -36.97 4.76 -27.29
C THR A 25 -37.19 6.28 -27.17
N LEU A 26 -36.60 7.03 -28.11
CA LEU A 26 -37.11 8.25 -28.79
C LEU A 26 -37.70 9.40 -27.93
N ASN A 27 -37.06 10.58 -27.92
CA ASN A 27 -37.38 11.73 -28.81
C ASN A 27 -36.84 13.09 -28.33
N ASN A 28 -36.44 13.89 -29.34
CA ASN A 28 -36.36 15.35 -29.43
C ASN A 28 -35.14 16.13 -28.89
N PHE A 29 -34.37 16.56 -29.89
CA PHE A 29 -33.41 17.66 -29.93
C PHE A 29 -34.02 19.04 -29.63
N ASN A 30 -33.23 19.92 -29.00
CA ASN A 30 -33.05 21.30 -29.46
C ASN A 30 -31.68 21.82 -28.98
N LEU A 31 -30.74 21.92 -29.93
CA LEU A 31 -29.42 22.54 -29.75
C LEU A 31 -29.49 23.97 -30.28
N ILE A 32 -29.13 24.92 -29.42
CA ILE A 32 -28.96 26.32 -29.77
C ILE A 32 -27.72 26.48 -30.66
N ASN A 33 -27.90 27.23 -31.74
CA ASN A 33 -26.91 27.60 -32.74
C ASN A 33 -25.71 28.33 -32.16
N VAL A 34 -24.50 27.87 -32.52
CA VAL A 34 -23.36 28.75 -32.79
C VAL A 34 -22.80 28.36 -34.15
N PHE A 35 -23.04 29.21 -35.15
CA PHE A 35 -22.36 29.15 -36.44
C PHE A 35 -20.99 29.83 -36.29
N LEU A 36 -19.94 29.22 -36.84
CA LEU A 36 -19.00 29.89 -37.74
C LEU A 36 -18.15 28.85 -38.50
N LEU A 37 -18.53 28.68 -39.77
CA LEU A 37 -17.73 28.45 -40.97
C LEU A 37 -16.28 27.95 -40.77
N TYR A 38 -16.05 26.65 -40.97
CA TYR A 38 -14.81 26.11 -41.56
C TYR A 38 -15.11 24.82 -42.33
N GLU A 39 -14.39 24.60 -43.43
CA GLU A 39 -14.70 23.64 -44.51
C GLU A 39 -14.98 22.19 -44.05
N LYS A 40 -15.96 21.57 -44.72
CA LYS A 40 -16.61 20.28 -44.40
C LYS A 40 -15.71 19.04 -44.30
N ASN A 41 -14.40 19.15 -44.49
CA ASN A 41 -13.48 18.00 -44.47
C ASN A 41 -12.59 17.90 -43.21
N TYR A 42 -12.62 18.88 -42.30
CA TYR A 42 -11.79 18.85 -41.08
C TYR A 42 -12.55 18.60 -39.78
N PHE A 43 -13.90 18.67 -39.80
CA PHE A 43 -14.71 18.45 -38.59
C PHE A 43 -14.57 17.03 -38.04
N PHE A 44 -14.47 16.02 -38.92
CA PHE A 44 -14.19 14.64 -38.51
C PHE A 44 -12.76 14.45 -37.97
N ILE A 45 -11.77 15.20 -38.50
CA ILE A 45 -10.38 15.15 -38.03
C ILE A 45 -10.28 15.75 -36.62
N PHE A 46 -11.02 16.82 -36.34
CA PHE A 46 -11.05 17.44 -35.00
C PHE A 46 -11.75 16.55 -33.97
N LEU A 47 -12.83 15.85 -34.35
CA LEU A 47 -13.52 14.90 -33.46
C LEU A 47 -12.67 13.65 -33.17
N PHE A 48 -11.89 13.19 -34.17
CA PHE A 48 -10.94 12.08 -34.01
C PHE A 48 -9.76 12.46 -33.10
N PHE A 49 -9.23 13.69 -33.23
CA PHE A 49 -8.22 14.21 -32.31
C PHE A 49 -8.76 14.43 -30.89
N TYR A 50 -10.02 14.85 -30.74
CA TYR A 50 -10.65 15.03 -29.42
C TYR A 50 -10.83 13.68 -28.69
N PHE A 51 -11.12 12.59 -29.41
CA PHE A 51 -11.16 11.23 -28.86
C PHE A 51 -9.77 10.69 -28.48
N PHE A 52 -8.71 11.12 -29.17
CA PHE A 52 -7.32 10.74 -28.84
C PHE A 52 -6.75 11.53 -27.65
N ILE A 53 -7.23 12.76 -27.39
CA ILE A 53 -6.73 13.60 -26.28
C ILE A 53 -7.43 13.27 -24.94
N LEU A 54 -8.60 12.62 -24.95
CA LEU A 54 -9.31 12.22 -23.72
C LEU A 54 -8.85 10.87 -23.13
N ASN A 55 -7.84 10.22 -23.71
CA ASN A 55 -7.17 9.06 -23.12
C ASN A 55 -5.86 9.44 -22.42
N THR A 56 -5.86 10.57 -21.70
CA THR A 56 -4.85 10.74 -20.65
C THR A 56 -5.21 9.78 -19.53
N ASN A 57 -4.63 8.58 -19.58
CA ASN A 57 -4.60 7.67 -18.45
C ASN A 57 -4.09 8.47 -17.25
N CYS A 58 -4.97 8.78 -16.32
CA CYS A 58 -4.58 9.19 -14.98
C CYS A 58 -4.01 7.93 -14.33
N ILE A 59 -2.72 7.67 -14.52
CA ILE A 59 -2.01 6.59 -13.84
C ILE A 59 -1.90 7.04 -12.38
N GLY A 60 -2.84 6.56 -11.57
CA GLY A 60 -2.76 6.62 -10.12
C GLY A 60 -2.59 5.20 -9.61
N GLN A 61 -1.66 5.02 -8.67
CA GLN A 61 -1.51 3.88 -7.77
C GLN A 61 -1.57 2.50 -8.42
N THR A 62 -0.47 1.77 -8.33
CA THR A 62 -0.45 0.41 -8.88
C THR A 62 -1.11 -0.53 -7.88
N LEU A 63 -2.39 -0.83 -8.09
CA LEU A 63 -3.04 -1.95 -7.41
C LEU A 63 -2.30 -3.23 -7.77
N TYR A 64 -1.65 -3.85 -6.80
CA TYR A 64 -0.85 -5.05 -7.00
C TYR A 64 -1.65 -6.32 -6.73
N HIS A 65 -2.43 -6.33 -5.64
CA HIS A 65 -3.29 -7.45 -5.30
C HIS A 65 -4.59 -6.97 -4.70
N ALA A 66 -5.70 -7.59 -5.08
CA ALA A 66 -7.00 -7.39 -4.49
C ALA A 66 -7.68 -8.75 -4.33
N ASP A 67 -8.44 -8.94 -3.26
CA ASP A 67 -9.15 -10.19 -3.08
C ASP A 67 -10.33 -10.13 -2.13
N LEU A 68 -11.27 -11.06 -2.29
CA LEU A 68 -12.51 -11.17 -1.54
C LEU A 68 -12.76 -12.64 -1.14
N TYR A 69 -12.69 -12.95 0.15
CA TYR A 69 -12.69 -14.33 0.66
C TYR A 69 -13.12 -14.40 2.13
N LYS A 70 -13.46 -15.58 2.65
CA LYS A 70 -13.76 -15.76 4.08
C LYS A 70 -12.48 -15.98 4.87
N GLY A 71 -12.11 -15.05 5.75
CA GLY A 71 -10.86 -15.20 6.46
C GLY A 71 -10.36 -13.90 7.06
N GLY A 72 -9.05 -13.79 7.12
CA GLY A 72 -8.36 -12.62 7.65
C GLY A 72 -7.07 -12.34 6.90
N VAL A 73 -6.38 -11.34 7.39
CA VAL A 73 -5.17 -10.82 6.78
C VAL A 73 -4.28 -10.22 7.86
N THR A 74 -2.97 -10.39 7.72
CA THR A 74 -1.97 -9.86 8.64
C THR A 74 -0.80 -9.30 7.87
N GLY A 75 -0.21 -8.23 8.40
CA GLY A 75 1.00 -7.64 7.87
C GLY A 75 1.92 -7.27 9.02
N ALA A 76 3.21 -7.52 8.85
CA ALA A 76 4.20 -7.07 9.82
C ALA A 76 5.56 -6.81 9.17
N GLY A 77 6.31 -5.89 9.76
CA GLY A 77 7.59 -5.42 9.28
C GLY A 77 8.79 -5.83 10.13
N PHE A 78 9.96 -5.68 9.53
CA PHE A 78 11.26 -5.67 10.18
C PHE A 78 12.16 -4.70 9.42
N GLY A 79 13.03 -3.98 10.13
CA GLY A 79 14.04 -3.17 9.46
C GLY A 79 15.35 -3.01 10.19
N LEU A 80 16.39 -2.79 9.41
CA LEU A 80 17.75 -2.53 9.87
C LEU A 80 17.94 -1.05 10.22
N ASP A 81 18.93 -0.75 11.06
CA ASP A 81 19.41 0.64 11.15
C ASP A 81 19.91 1.11 9.78
N ALA A 82 19.73 2.40 9.49
CA ALA A 82 20.33 3.01 8.31
C ALA A 82 21.84 2.76 8.28
N GLY A 83 22.31 2.03 7.26
CA GLY A 83 23.73 1.73 7.08
C GLY A 83 24.23 0.47 7.78
N SER A 84 23.43 -0.23 8.58
CA SER A 84 23.87 -1.43 9.30
C SER A 84 23.74 -2.71 8.47
N ASN A 85 24.15 -3.85 9.00
CA ASN A 85 23.84 -5.17 8.43
C ASN A 85 23.24 -5.99 9.56
N GLY A 86 22.42 -6.98 9.23
CA GLY A 86 21.84 -7.81 10.25
C GLY A 86 20.69 -8.67 9.75
N SER A 87 20.06 -9.31 10.71
CA SER A 87 18.97 -10.25 10.50
C SER A 87 17.89 -9.94 11.52
N GLY A 88 16.65 -10.26 11.16
CA GLY A 88 15.47 -9.90 11.93
C GLY A 88 14.44 -11.00 11.99
N VAL A 89 13.34 -10.70 12.67
CA VAL A 89 12.20 -11.58 12.81
C VAL A 89 10.94 -10.79 12.54
N ILE A 90 10.12 -11.24 11.60
CA ILE A 90 8.78 -10.69 11.39
C ILE A 90 7.79 -11.54 12.19
N THR A 91 6.96 -10.90 13.00
CA THR A 91 5.93 -11.58 13.79
C THR A 91 4.54 -11.21 13.28
N VAL A 92 3.77 -12.21 12.86
CA VAL A 92 2.42 -12.06 12.31
C VAL A 92 1.41 -12.79 13.19
N ASN A 93 0.11 -12.56 12.98
CA ASN A 93 -0.94 -13.35 13.63
C ASN A 93 -1.78 -14.10 12.59
N ILE A 94 -1.59 -15.41 12.55
CA ILE A 94 -2.35 -16.34 11.70
C ILE A 94 -3.00 -17.40 12.61
N PRO A 95 -4.32 -17.64 12.48
CA PRO A 95 -4.96 -18.76 13.17
C PRO A 95 -4.38 -20.10 12.68
N PRO A 96 -3.99 -21.02 13.58
CA PRO A 96 -3.32 -22.28 13.20
C PRO A 96 -4.22 -23.24 12.40
N THR A 97 -5.53 -23.03 12.40
CA THR A 97 -6.51 -23.81 11.64
C THR A 97 -6.77 -23.28 10.23
N SER A 98 -6.28 -22.08 9.92
CA SER A 98 -6.49 -21.43 8.62
C SER A 98 -5.67 -22.06 7.50
N THR A 99 -5.99 -21.71 6.26
CA THR A 99 -5.15 -22.04 5.09
C THR A 99 -4.55 -20.76 4.50
N ILE A 100 -3.29 -20.81 4.09
CA ILE A 100 -2.66 -19.64 3.48
C ILE A 100 -3.17 -19.51 2.05
N ARG A 101 -3.79 -18.37 1.76
CA ARG A 101 -4.40 -18.08 0.47
C ARG A 101 -3.42 -17.34 -0.44
N LYS A 102 -2.72 -16.36 0.13
CA LYS A 102 -1.64 -15.62 -0.52
C LYS A 102 -0.69 -15.05 0.50
N ALA A 103 0.60 -15.02 0.20
CA ALA A 103 1.58 -14.29 1.00
C ALA A 103 2.64 -13.62 0.13
N PHE A 104 3.01 -12.41 0.51
CA PHE A 104 3.99 -11.59 -0.20
C PHE A 104 5.04 -11.09 0.79
N LEU A 105 6.31 -11.30 0.46
CA LEU A 105 7.42 -10.66 1.14
C LEU A 105 7.89 -9.48 0.29
N ILE A 106 7.97 -8.32 0.93
CA ILE A 106 8.08 -7.03 0.26
C ILE A 106 9.28 -6.28 0.84
N SER A 107 10.02 -5.58 0.00
CA SER A 107 11.16 -4.78 0.45
C SER A 107 11.46 -3.63 -0.50
N GLY A 108 11.99 -2.56 0.09
CA GLY A 108 12.47 -1.42 -0.64
C GLY A 108 13.91 -1.47 -1.01
N ARG A 109 14.15 -1.28 -2.30
CA ARG A 109 15.49 -1.06 -2.83
C ARG A 109 15.74 0.43 -2.91
N GLN A 110 16.47 0.96 -1.93
CA GLN A 110 17.04 2.30 -2.01
C GLN A 110 18.12 2.32 -3.09
N GLY A 111 18.05 3.26 -4.03
CA GLY A 111 19.08 3.49 -5.03
C GLY A 111 19.40 2.26 -5.89
N LYS A 112 20.63 2.18 -6.41
CA LYS A 112 21.14 1.09 -7.27
C LYS A 112 21.75 -0.05 -6.45
N ALA A 113 21.04 -0.54 -5.44
CA ALA A 113 21.49 -1.69 -4.64
C ALA A 113 21.76 -2.91 -5.53
N PRO A 114 22.82 -3.69 -5.26
CA PRO A 114 23.00 -5.00 -5.89
C PRO A 114 21.91 -5.98 -5.42
N ASP A 115 21.75 -7.09 -6.13
CA ASP A 115 20.81 -8.14 -5.74
C ASP A 115 21.09 -8.63 -4.31
N LEU A 116 20.03 -8.85 -3.54
CA LEU A 116 20.12 -9.29 -2.15
C LEU A 116 19.63 -10.71 -2.01
N THR A 117 20.52 -11.63 -1.63
CA THR A 117 20.13 -12.98 -1.21
C THR A 117 20.07 -13.09 0.31
N PHE A 118 19.00 -13.68 0.81
CA PHE A 118 18.73 -13.86 2.24
C PHE A 118 17.95 -15.17 2.46
N PHE A 119 17.99 -15.69 3.69
CA PHE A 119 17.29 -16.89 4.07
C PHE A 119 15.98 -16.54 4.80
N PHE A 120 14.88 -17.13 4.34
CA PHE A 120 13.53 -16.91 4.86
C PHE A 120 12.74 -18.22 4.82
N ALA A 121 12.07 -18.57 5.92
CA ALA A 121 11.21 -19.75 6.01
C ALA A 121 11.84 -21.05 5.44
N GLY A 122 13.12 -21.30 5.74
CA GLY A 122 13.81 -22.50 5.28
C GLY A 122 14.44 -22.41 3.88
N ASN A 123 14.30 -21.29 3.18
CA ASN A 123 14.66 -21.15 1.77
C ASN A 123 15.57 -19.93 1.53
N ASN A 124 16.48 -20.02 0.56
CA ASN A 124 17.20 -18.85 0.06
C ASN A 124 16.32 -18.12 -0.96
N LEU A 125 16.03 -16.85 -0.69
CA LEU A 125 15.30 -15.94 -1.57
C LEU A 125 16.23 -14.85 -2.06
N THR A 126 15.92 -14.28 -3.23
CA THR A 126 16.71 -13.20 -3.84
C THR A 126 15.79 -12.08 -4.29
N PHE A 127 16.07 -10.86 -3.83
CA PHE A 127 15.56 -9.65 -4.44
C PHE A 127 16.51 -9.21 -5.55
N ASP A 128 16.05 -9.36 -6.79
CA ASP A 128 16.73 -8.94 -8.01
C ASP A 128 15.77 -8.14 -8.89
N SER A 129 16.24 -7.70 -10.06
CA SER A 129 15.43 -6.96 -11.03
C SER A 129 14.17 -7.68 -11.52
N THR A 130 14.08 -9.00 -11.42
CA THR A 130 12.87 -9.77 -11.80
C THR A 130 11.78 -9.69 -10.74
N LYS A 131 12.13 -9.25 -9.53
CA LYS A 131 11.19 -9.05 -8.41
C LYS A 131 10.70 -7.61 -8.28
N THR A 132 11.20 -6.70 -9.11
CA THR A 132 10.76 -5.31 -9.11
C THR A 132 9.31 -5.19 -9.58
N VAL A 133 8.52 -4.41 -8.86
CA VAL A 133 7.12 -4.11 -9.18
C VAL A 133 6.88 -2.61 -9.23
N GLY A 134 5.90 -2.18 -10.02
CA GLY A 134 5.59 -0.77 -10.20
C GLY A 134 6.66 -0.01 -10.99
N THR A 135 6.61 1.31 -10.90
CA THR A 135 7.59 2.20 -11.54
C THR A 135 8.76 2.46 -10.60
N PHE A 136 9.95 2.63 -11.18
CA PHE A 136 11.07 3.18 -10.42
C PHE A 136 10.73 4.58 -9.90
N PHE A 137 11.27 4.90 -8.73
CA PHE A 137 11.08 6.20 -8.08
C PHE A 137 12.41 6.76 -7.57
N SER A 138 12.48 8.07 -7.39
CA SER A 138 13.63 8.74 -6.79
C SER A 138 13.40 8.92 -5.29
N SER A 139 14.36 8.46 -4.47
CA SER A 139 14.38 8.73 -3.03
C SER A 139 15.35 9.86 -2.72
N PHE A 140 15.19 10.53 -1.57
CA PHE A 140 16.10 11.62 -1.20
C PHE A 140 17.50 11.11 -0.83
N TYR A 141 17.59 9.87 -0.34
CA TYR A 141 18.85 9.27 0.09
C TYR A 141 19.40 8.27 -0.95
N GLY A 142 18.87 8.22 -2.15
CA GLY A 142 19.31 7.25 -3.15
C GLY A 142 19.08 7.75 -4.57
N ASP A 143 19.70 7.06 -5.52
CA ASP A 143 19.34 7.18 -6.93
C ASP A 143 18.00 6.43 -7.17
N THR A 144 17.71 6.11 -8.42
CA THR A 144 16.61 5.28 -8.90
C THR A 144 16.39 4.05 -8.02
N SER A 145 15.33 4.11 -7.22
CA SER A 145 14.87 3.15 -6.22
C SER A 145 13.70 2.32 -6.77
N ALA A 146 13.39 1.20 -6.13
CA ALA A 146 12.29 0.33 -6.57
C ALA A 146 11.72 -0.52 -5.43
N THR A 147 10.44 -0.87 -5.55
CA THR A 147 9.78 -1.87 -4.69
C THR A 147 9.97 -3.26 -5.25
N HIS A 148 10.30 -4.20 -4.37
CA HIS A 148 10.45 -5.61 -4.72
C HIS A 148 9.43 -6.47 -3.98
N ILE A 149 8.83 -7.44 -4.68
CA ILE A 149 7.88 -8.39 -4.09
C ILE A 149 8.21 -9.81 -4.53
N ILE A 150 8.22 -10.73 -3.57
CA ILE A 150 8.30 -12.16 -3.79
C ILE A 150 7.01 -12.82 -3.26
N ASP A 151 6.38 -13.64 -4.09
CA ASP A 151 5.32 -14.53 -3.64
C ASP A 151 5.93 -15.64 -2.77
N VAL A 152 5.57 -15.66 -1.49
CA VAL A 152 6.05 -16.62 -0.50
C VAL A 152 4.91 -17.51 0.01
N THR A 153 3.78 -17.58 -0.70
CA THR A 153 2.57 -18.31 -0.29
C THR A 153 2.87 -19.74 0.15
N SER A 154 3.70 -20.48 -0.61
CA SER A 154 4.07 -21.86 -0.29
C SER A 154 5.05 -22.03 0.86
N LEU A 155 5.60 -20.93 1.39
CA LEU A 155 6.59 -20.92 2.45
C LEU A 155 5.99 -20.58 3.82
N ILE A 156 4.77 -20.04 3.84
CA ILE A 156 4.07 -19.67 5.06
C ILE A 156 3.32 -20.87 5.60
N ASN A 157 3.44 -21.09 6.92
CA ASN A 157 2.73 -22.12 7.66
C ASN A 157 1.81 -21.45 8.69
N PRO A 158 0.50 -21.74 8.71
CA PRO A 158 -0.45 -21.08 9.62
C PRO A 158 -0.17 -21.36 11.11
N VAL A 159 0.61 -22.40 11.44
CA VAL A 159 1.02 -22.70 12.83
C VAL A 159 2.26 -21.90 13.25
N ILE A 160 2.91 -21.20 12.32
CA ILE A 160 4.11 -20.41 12.57
C ILE A 160 3.75 -18.93 12.42
N ASN A 161 3.92 -18.19 13.52
CA ASN A 161 3.64 -16.75 13.61
C ASN A 161 4.93 -15.90 13.68
N SER A 162 6.10 -16.50 13.54
CA SER A 162 7.39 -15.83 13.64
C SER A 162 8.34 -16.33 12.57
N TYR A 163 8.75 -15.43 11.67
CA TYR A 163 9.56 -15.74 10.50
C TYR A 163 10.87 -14.96 10.55
N SER A 164 12.00 -15.67 10.59
CA SER A 164 13.30 -15.03 10.53
C SER A 164 13.67 -14.62 9.10
N ILE A 165 14.28 -13.44 8.97
CA ILE A 165 14.97 -12.98 7.78
C ILE A 165 16.45 -12.95 8.12
N ASN A 166 17.23 -13.82 7.48
CA ASN A 166 18.65 -13.90 7.71
C ASN A 166 19.43 -13.43 6.49
N ILE A 167 20.01 -12.23 6.60
CA ILE A 167 20.79 -11.61 5.54
C ILE A 167 22.26 -11.99 5.74
N SER A 168 22.72 -12.96 4.96
CA SER A 168 24.12 -13.40 4.98
C SER A 168 25.03 -12.52 4.11
N THR A 169 24.45 -11.79 3.16
CA THR A 169 25.18 -10.94 2.23
C THR A 169 25.41 -9.55 2.84
N MET A 170 26.66 -9.13 2.99
CA MET A 170 26.94 -7.77 3.47
C MET A 170 26.56 -6.72 2.43
N GLN A 171 25.68 -5.79 2.82
CA GLN A 171 25.33 -4.60 2.08
C GLN A 171 26.32 -3.48 2.44
N GLN A 172 26.92 -2.81 1.45
CA GLN A 172 27.94 -1.79 1.68
C GLN A 172 27.33 -0.38 1.73
N GLY A 173 27.68 0.39 2.77
CA GLY A 173 27.35 1.81 2.89
C GLY A 173 25.92 2.11 3.40
N GLY A 174 25.61 3.40 3.54
CA GLY A 174 24.29 3.90 3.96
C GLY A 174 23.29 4.12 2.82
N PHE A 175 23.72 3.85 1.58
CA PHE A 175 22.96 4.08 0.35
C PHE A 175 22.98 2.80 -0.49
N ASN A 176 22.09 2.66 -1.48
CA ASN A 176 22.06 1.52 -2.41
C ASN A 176 21.86 0.16 -1.70
N ARG A 177 20.72 -0.02 -1.02
CA ARG A 177 20.49 -1.15 -0.11
C ARG A 177 19.01 -1.46 0.10
N TYR A 178 18.74 -2.59 0.76
CA TYR A 178 17.44 -2.99 1.30
C TYR A 178 17.50 -2.98 2.82
N ASN A 179 16.69 -2.14 3.48
CA ASN A 179 16.70 -2.05 4.94
C ASN A 179 15.45 -2.59 5.59
N GLU A 180 14.36 -2.63 4.86
CA GLU A 180 13.03 -2.88 5.37
C GLU A 180 12.42 -4.06 4.64
N PHE A 181 11.74 -4.92 5.40
CA PHE A 181 11.08 -6.11 4.91
C PHE A 181 9.71 -6.18 5.53
N TYR A 182 8.69 -6.49 4.72
CA TYR A 182 7.32 -6.56 5.17
C TYR A 182 6.67 -7.85 4.66
N LEU A 183 6.13 -8.65 5.57
CA LEU A 183 5.40 -9.86 5.23
C LEU A 183 3.92 -9.55 5.29
N TYR A 184 3.22 -9.78 4.18
CA TYR A 184 1.79 -9.57 4.05
C TYR A 184 1.10 -10.90 3.70
N VAL A 185 0.17 -11.36 4.53
CA VAL A 185 -0.44 -12.70 4.45
C VAL A 185 -1.96 -12.63 4.49
N LEU A 186 -2.59 -13.27 3.52
CA LEU A 186 -4.03 -13.50 3.43
C LEU A 186 -4.29 -14.98 3.75
N TYR A 187 -5.16 -15.25 4.71
CA TYR A 187 -5.48 -16.62 5.14
C TYR A 187 -7.00 -16.87 5.16
N GLU A 188 -7.42 -18.04 4.73
CA GLU A 188 -8.82 -18.44 4.70
C GLU A 188 -9.22 -19.17 5.99
N GLU A 189 -10.36 -18.81 6.54
CA GLU A 189 -10.99 -19.51 7.66
C GLU A 189 -12.51 -19.52 7.41
N SER A 190 -13.08 -20.72 7.27
CA SER A 190 -14.45 -20.91 6.80
C SER A 190 -15.51 -20.33 7.73
N THR A 191 -15.17 -20.22 9.02
CA THR A 191 -16.01 -19.65 10.07
C THR A 191 -15.96 -18.13 10.11
N PHE A 192 -14.99 -17.50 9.44
CA PHE A 192 -14.82 -16.06 9.44
C PHE A 192 -15.73 -15.37 8.41
N PRO A 193 -16.05 -14.10 8.65
CA PRO A 193 -16.71 -13.24 7.68
C PRO A 193 -15.89 -13.05 6.38
N ILE A 194 -16.56 -12.65 5.30
CA ILE A 194 -15.93 -12.28 4.02
C ILE A 194 -15.11 -11.00 4.17
N VAL A 195 -13.80 -11.10 4.15
CA VAL A 195 -12.88 -9.98 4.06
C VAL A 195 -12.57 -9.64 2.60
N ASN A 196 -12.38 -8.37 2.33
CA ASN A 196 -11.90 -7.77 1.11
C ASN A 196 -10.55 -7.13 1.42
N SER A 197 -9.51 -7.37 0.64
CA SER A 197 -8.19 -6.80 0.93
C SER A 197 -7.51 -6.30 -0.32
N TYR A 198 -6.81 -5.17 -0.23
CA TYR A 198 -6.11 -4.52 -1.31
C TYR A 198 -4.68 -4.15 -0.91
N LEU A 199 -3.74 -4.51 -1.76
CA LEU A 199 -2.33 -4.15 -1.68
C LEU A 199 -2.00 -3.22 -2.84
N TYR A 200 -1.74 -1.95 -2.54
CA TYR A 200 -1.30 -0.96 -3.51
C TYR A 200 0.18 -0.66 -3.35
N ILE A 201 0.85 -0.34 -4.45
CA ILE A 201 2.25 0.08 -4.47
C ILE A 201 2.33 1.53 -4.91
N ASN A 202 3.16 2.30 -4.20
CA ASN A 202 3.50 3.67 -4.57
C ASN A 202 4.05 3.74 -6.01
N ASP A 203 3.46 4.63 -6.81
CA ASP A 203 3.88 4.94 -8.18
C ASP A 203 4.39 6.39 -8.33
N LYS A 204 4.62 7.09 -7.21
CA LYS A 204 4.99 8.50 -7.16
C LYS A 204 6.38 8.71 -6.56
N ASP A 205 7.10 9.67 -7.13
CA ASP A 205 8.33 10.21 -6.55
C ASP A 205 8.05 10.99 -5.27
N PHE A 206 9.10 11.26 -4.49
CA PHE A 206 9.08 12.11 -3.31
C PHE A 206 8.43 13.48 -3.56
N GLY A 207 7.58 13.94 -2.63
CA GLY A 207 7.02 15.29 -2.64
C GLY A 207 5.68 15.42 -1.93
N TYR A 208 4.89 16.41 -2.34
CA TYR A 208 3.49 16.52 -1.96
C TYR A 208 2.67 15.54 -2.80
N ILE A 209 2.23 14.44 -2.18
CA ILE A 209 1.67 13.30 -2.91
C ILE A 209 0.21 13.09 -2.54
N ASN A 210 -0.61 13.02 -3.59
CA ASN A 210 -2.02 12.74 -3.51
C ASN A 210 -2.33 11.42 -4.20
N TYR A 211 -3.12 10.61 -3.52
CA TYR A 211 -3.58 9.31 -3.93
C TYR A 211 -5.10 9.32 -3.96
N THR A 212 -5.67 9.00 -5.12
CA THR A 212 -7.11 8.74 -5.23
C THR A 212 -7.31 7.24 -5.34
N ILE A 213 -7.77 6.61 -4.26
CA ILE A 213 -8.18 5.21 -4.25
C ILE A 213 -9.59 5.15 -4.81
N ASN A 214 -9.77 4.37 -5.88
CA ASN A 214 -11.05 4.18 -6.55
C ASN A 214 -11.23 2.71 -6.92
N ASN A 215 -12.46 2.36 -7.28
CA ASN A 215 -12.83 1.01 -7.74
C ASN A 215 -12.54 -0.09 -6.71
N ILE A 216 -12.55 0.28 -5.42
CA ILE A 216 -12.63 -0.69 -4.33
C ILE A 216 -14.09 -1.07 -4.12
N SER A 217 -14.32 -2.22 -3.49
CA SER A 217 -15.65 -2.66 -3.15
C SER A 217 -16.29 -1.65 -2.19
N PRO A 218 -17.62 -1.49 -2.20
CA PRO A 218 -18.30 -0.60 -1.25
C PRO A 218 -17.90 -0.86 0.21
N ILE A 219 -17.31 0.16 0.85
CA ILE A 219 -16.85 0.10 2.24
C ILE A 219 -18.02 -0.08 3.20
N ASN A 220 -17.95 -1.09 4.06
CA ASN A 220 -18.85 -1.23 5.21
C ASN A 220 -18.17 -0.75 6.50
N ASN A 221 -18.42 0.50 6.87
CA ASN A 221 -17.87 1.11 8.10
C ASN A 221 -18.67 0.80 9.38
N LEU A 222 -19.58 -0.19 9.35
CA LEU A 222 -20.18 -0.76 10.56
C LEU A 222 -19.24 -1.73 11.28
N ASN A 223 -18.25 -2.25 10.55
CA ASN A 223 -17.12 -3.03 11.04
C ASN A 223 -15.85 -2.19 10.87
N ASP A 224 -14.72 -2.63 11.42
CA ASP A 224 -13.44 -1.93 11.23
C ASP A 224 -13.03 -1.88 9.75
N VAL A 225 -12.44 -0.77 9.34
CA VAL A 225 -11.85 -0.55 8.02
C VAL A 225 -10.41 -0.14 8.25
N GLY A 226 -9.48 -0.99 7.85
CA GLY A 226 -8.07 -0.80 8.14
C GLY A 226 -7.32 -0.11 7.02
N LEU A 227 -6.44 0.83 7.39
CA LEU A 227 -5.37 1.34 6.55
C LEU A 227 -4.04 1.17 7.28
N SER A 228 -3.14 0.39 6.68
CA SER A 228 -1.76 0.21 7.15
C SER A 228 -0.78 0.72 6.09
N LEU A 229 0.34 1.27 6.55
CA LEU A 229 1.42 1.77 5.70
C LEU A 229 2.70 0.98 5.94
N PHE A 230 3.34 0.55 4.87
CA PHE A 230 4.76 0.20 4.90
C PHE A 230 5.56 1.43 4.48
N GLY A 231 6.00 2.26 5.42
CA GLY A 231 6.63 3.55 5.17
C GLY A 231 8.12 3.55 5.49
N GLY A 232 8.90 2.66 4.87
CA GLY A 232 10.33 2.52 5.15
C GLY A 232 11.08 3.86 5.19
N TYR A 233 11.93 4.02 6.21
CA TYR A 233 12.83 5.16 6.43
C TYR A 233 12.20 6.57 6.49
N ILE A 234 11.05 6.75 7.12
CA ILE A 234 10.62 8.09 7.55
C ILE A 234 11.32 8.37 8.87
N CYS A 235 12.52 8.98 8.85
CA CYS A 235 13.44 9.02 10.01
C CYS A 235 13.04 9.95 11.16
N HIS A 236 11.79 10.44 11.23
CA HIS A 236 11.37 11.48 12.17
C HIS A 236 11.73 11.17 13.63
N THR A 237 12.87 11.68 14.06
CA THR A 237 13.52 11.40 15.34
C THR A 237 14.07 12.69 15.92
N ASN A 238 14.56 12.67 17.16
CA ASN A 238 15.19 13.84 17.76
C ASN A 238 16.42 14.35 16.97
N ILE A 239 17.08 13.47 16.20
CA ILE A 239 18.23 13.82 15.35
C ILE A 239 17.78 14.34 13.98
N PHE A 240 16.69 13.76 13.44
CA PHE A 240 16.10 14.15 12.16
C PHE A 240 14.65 14.64 12.34
N PRO A 241 14.41 15.75 13.06
CA PRO A 241 13.06 16.16 13.45
C PRO A 241 12.23 16.73 12.30
N PHE A 242 12.80 16.79 11.10
CA PHE A 242 12.14 17.34 9.91
C PHE A 242 11.86 16.27 8.85
N ASP A 243 12.11 14.99 9.15
CA ASP A 243 11.89 13.88 8.22
C ASP A 243 10.59 13.12 8.51
N GLY A 244 9.57 13.84 8.97
CA GLY A 244 8.24 13.30 9.26
C GLY A 244 7.23 13.67 8.20
N GLU A 245 6.11 12.94 8.19
CA GLU A 245 5.04 13.16 7.22
C GLU A 245 3.68 13.34 7.85
N ASN A 246 3.01 14.40 7.45
CA ASN A 246 1.61 14.61 7.77
C ASN A 246 0.75 13.77 6.83
N VAL A 247 -0.12 12.95 7.42
CA VAL A 247 -1.00 12.05 6.67
C VAL A 247 -2.44 12.55 6.73
N TYR A 248 -3.16 12.41 5.64
CA TYR A 248 -4.55 12.82 5.51
C TYR A 248 -5.41 11.78 4.79
N VAL A 249 -6.63 11.58 5.27
CA VAL A 249 -7.67 10.77 4.62
C VAL A 249 -8.91 11.63 4.41
N ASN A 250 -9.39 11.71 3.16
CA ASN A 250 -10.51 12.56 2.75
C ASN A 250 -10.37 14.02 3.23
N GLY A 251 -9.13 14.53 3.25
CA GLY A 251 -8.79 15.88 3.69
C GLY A 251 -8.65 16.06 5.20
N ASN A 252 -9.05 15.07 6.02
CA ASN A 252 -8.86 15.10 7.48
C ASN A 252 -7.41 14.77 7.82
N PHE A 253 -6.78 15.55 8.69
CA PHE A 253 -5.46 15.25 9.24
C PHE A 253 -5.58 14.08 10.22
N ILE A 254 -4.82 13.02 9.99
CA ILE A 254 -4.86 11.81 10.82
C ILE A 254 -3.60 11.61 11.65
N GLY A 255 -2.50 12.33 11.37
CA GLY A 255 -1.28 12.14 12.14
C GLY A 255 0.00 12.62 11.48
N LEU A 256 1.04 12.74 12.31
CA LEU A 256 2.43 12.91 11.89
C LEU A 256 3.14 11.57 12.08
N ILE A 257 3.61 10.97 11.00
CA ILE A 257 4.29 9.67 11.00
C ILE A 257 5.80 9.82 10.83
N GLY A 258 6.51 8.82 11.34
CA GLY A 258 7.94 8.66 11.23
C GLY A 258 8.60 8.23 12.54
N GLY A 259 9.85 7.82 12.44
CA GLY A 259 10.62 7.25 13.53
C GLY A 259 10.90 5.78 13.29
N ASN A 260 11.24 5.10 14.37
CA ASN A 260 11.61 3.69 14.34
C ASN A 260 10.46 2.92 14.98
N ASP A 261 9.95 1.94 14.25
CA ASP A 261 9.12 0.87 14.76
C ASP A 261 9.89 0.04 15.80
N ILE A 262 9.19 -0.63 16.72
CA ILE A 262 9.81 -1.48 17.75
C ILE A 262 10.69 -2.59 17.16
N ASN A 263 10.35 -3.07 15.96
CA ASN A 263 11.10 -4.11 15.26
C ASN A 263 12.02 -3.53 14.18
N SER A 264 12.46 -2.30 14.39
CA SER A 264 13.33 -1.58 13.46
C SER A 264 14.52 -0.93 14.13
N GLY A 265 15.60 -0.81 13.38
CA GLY A 265 16.70 0.09 13.72
C GLY A 265 16.36 1.56 13.48
N SER A 266 17.30 2.44 13.83
CA SER A 266 17.23 3.87 13.52
C SER A 266 16.99 4.10 12.04
N CYS A 267 15.93 4.82 11.68
CA CYS A 267 15.46 5.02 10.30
C CYS A 267 15.05 3.73 9.56
N GLY A 268 14.72 2.66 10.29
CA GLY A 268 14.30 1.40 9.69
C GLY A 268 12.82 1.35 9.34
N GLY A 269 11.99 2.20 9.94
CA GLY A 269 10.53 2.26 9.77
C GLY A 269 10.01 3.66 9.43
N PRO A 270 8.70 3.91 9.58
CA PRO A 270 7.68 3.10 10.26
C PRO A 270 6.95 2.07 9.38
N TYR A 271 6.31 1.08 10.01
CA TYR A 271 5.39 0.12 9.38
C TYR A 271 4.14 -0.02 10.25
N GLY A 272 3.01 -0.32 9.63
CA GLY A 272 1.77 -0.54 10.36
C GLY A 272 1.56 -2.02 10.54
N ASP A 273 2.05 -2.61 11.62
CA ASP A 273 1.92 -4.02 11.93
C ASP A 273 0.49 -4.33 12.43
N PHE A 274 -0.17 -5.31 11.83
CA PHE A 274 -1.58 -5.56 12.11
C PHE A 274 -2.03 -6.99 11.81
N TYR A 275 -3.21 -7.32 12.32
CA TYR A 275 -4.06 -8.32 11.71
C TYR A 275 -5.52 -7.86 11.72
N TYR A 276 -6.26 -8.30 10.72
CA TYR A 276 -7.69 -8.10 10.60
C TYR A 276 -8.36 -9.45 10.43
N GLU A 277 -9.27 -9.75 11.34
CA GLU A 277 -10.06 -10.97 11.30
C GLU A 277 -11.38 -10.76 12.03
N ASN A 278 -12.38 -11.55 11.67
CA ASN A 278 -13.68 -11.51 12.35
C ASN A 278 -14.28 -10.09 12.50
N ASN A 279 -14.15 -9.27 11.45
CA ASN A 279 -14.64 -7.89 11.38
C ASN A 279 -13.95 -6.87 12.32
N GLN A 280 -12.79 -7.21 12.87
CA GLN A 280 -12.04 -6.37 13.80
C GLN A 280 -10.61 -6.18 13.32
N LEU A 281 -10.10 -4.97 13.50
CA LEU A 281 -8.70 -4.62 13.27
C LEU A 281 -7.94 -4.61 14.59
N PHE A 282 -6.76 -5.21 14.58
CA PHE A 282 -5.86 -5.24 15.72
C PHE A 282 -4.48 -4.78 15.29
N GLY A 283 -3.86 -3.94 16.10
CA GLY A 283 -2.44 -3.62 15.98
C GLY A 283 -1.58 -4.74 16.55
N LEU A 284 -0.41 -4.92 15.95
CA LEU A 284 0.68 -5.74 16.46
C LEU A 284 1.84 -4.80 16.86
N SER A 285 2.85 -5.33 17.55
CA SER A 285 4.05 -4.55 17.87
C SER A 285 3.71 -3.27 18.67
N ASP A 286 4.06 -2.08 18.18
CA ASP A 286 3.72 -0.77 18.75
C ASP A 286 2.58 -0.03 18.02
N ASP A 287 1.90 -0.68 17.06
CA ASP A 287 0.73 -0.13 16.38
C ASP A 287 -0.56 -0.33 17.17
N THR A 288 -1.51 0.60 16.99
CA THR A 288 -2.82 0.53 17.62
C THR A 288 -3.92 0.85 16.61
N ALA A 289 -4.90 -0.04 16.47
CA ALA A 289 -6.08 0.16 15.62
C ALA A 289 -7.00 1.30 16.12
N ASN A 290 -6.60 2.55 15.89
CA ASN A 290 -7.27 3.75 16.37
C ASN A 290 -7.50 4.76 15.22
N ALA A 291 -8.11 5.90 15.50
CA ALA A 291 -8.50 6.86 14.45
C ALA A 291 -7.34 7.78 13.96
N GLN A 292 -6.14 7.62 14.50
CA GLN A 292 -4.98 8.50 14.26
C GLN A 292 -3.69 7.68 14.11
N MET A 293 -2.74 8.24 13.34
CA MET A 293 -1.36 7.77 13.29
C MET A 293 -0.48 8.68 14.14
N SER A 294 0.59 8.15 14.72
CA SER A 294 1.55 8.97 15.45
C SER A 294 2.90 8.28 15.58
N GLY A 295 3.94 8.93 15.07
CA GLY A 295 5.29 8.38 15.14
C GLY A 295 5.39 7.09 14.34
N SER A 296 5.79 5.99 15.00
CA SER A 296 5.88 4.67 14.39
C SER A 296 4.53 3.98 14.16
N ASP A 297 3.50 4.35 14.92
CA ASP A 297 2.14 3.82 14.74
C ASP A 297 1.55 4.37 13.43
N VAL A 298 1.58 3.56 12.37
CA VAL A 298 1.09 3.90 11.02
C VAL A 298 -0.02 2.95 10.58
N LEU A 299 -0.75 2.42 11.56
CA LEU A 299 -2.01 1.72 11.41
C LEU A 299 -3.17 2.63 11.83
N ILE A 300 -4.27 2.63 11.05
CA ILE A 300 -5.52 3.26 11.49
C ILE A 300 -6.74 2.39 11.22
N ASN A 301 -7.74 2.61 12.06
CA ASN A 301 -9.13 2.31 11.79
C ASN A 301 -9.81 3.56 11.20
N MET A 302 -10.12 3.53 9.91
CA MET A 302 -10.64 4.66 9.16
C MET A 302 -12.17 4.72 9.08
N ASN A 303 -12.91 3.96 9.90
CA ASN A 303 -14.38 3.92 9.89
C ASN A 303 -15.07 5.29 9.89
N SER A 304 -14.55 6.23 10.68
CA SER A 304 -15.10 7.58 10.79
C SER A 304 -14.66 8.53 9.67
N LEU A 305 -13.72 8.10 8.84
CA LEU A 305 -13.07 8.92 7.80
C LEU A 305 -13.61 8.61 6.41
N VAL A 306 -14.27 7.47 6.22
CA VAL A 306 -14.91 7.06 4.96
C VAL A 306 -16.42 6.88 5.10
N PRO A 307 -17.22 7.38 4.13
CA PRO A 307 -18.66 7.15 4.12
C PRO A 307 -19.02 5.67 3.91
N LEU A 308 -20.14 5.25 4.50
CA LEU A 308 -20.73 3.94 4.21
C LEU A 308 -21.01 3.80 2.71
N ASN A 309 -20.69 2.64 2.15
CA ASN A 309 -20.79 2.28 0.73
C ASN A 309 -19.92 3.10 -0.24
N SER A 310 -18.94 3.89 0.25
CA SER A 310 -17.98 4.52 -0.64
C SER A 310 -17.13 3.47 -1.34
N THR A 311 -16.88 3.64 -2.64
CA THR A 311 -16.03 2.75 -3.46
C THR A 311 -14.66 3.37 -3.72
N GLY A 312 -14.21 4.23 -2.80
CA GLY A 312 -12.98 5.00 -2.93
C GLY A 312 -12.84 6.07 -1.87
N PHE A 313 -11.62 6.58 -1.73
CA PHE A 313 -11.28 7.68 -0.84
C PHE A 313 -10.02 8.40 -1.32
N PHE A 314 -9.80 9.58 -0.78
CA PHE A 314 -8.60 10.36 -1.01
C PHE A 314 -7.60 10.13 0.12
N PHE A 315 -6.34 9.95 -0.24
CA PHE A 315 -5.25 9.78 0.69
C PHE A 315 -4.10 10.70 0.31
N ARG A 316 -3.46 11.34 1.29
CA ARG A 316 -2.40 12.32 1.03
C ARG A 316 -1.31 12.28 2.07
N PHE A 317 -0.10 12.52 1.60
CA PHE A 317 1.06 12.80 2.43
C PHE A 317 1.61 14.19 2.15
N CYS A 318 2.02 14.86 3.21
CA CYS A 318 2.68 16.15 3.14
C CYS A 318 3.89 16.15 4.06
N PHE A 319 5.07 16.31 3.48
CA PHE A 319 6.31 16.45 4.21
C PHE A 319 6.25 17.66 5.16
N THR A 320 6.75 17.51 6.39
CA THR A 320 6.63 18.55 7.43
C THR A 320 7.40 19.83 7.12
N ASN A 321 8.33 19.81 6.16
CA ASN A 321 9.11 20.98 5.75
C ASN A 321 8.60 21.55 4.42
N THR A 322 7.43 22.18 4.44
CA THR A 322 7.05 23.14 3.39
C THR A 322 7.51 24.52 3.83
N LYS A 323 8.75 24.87 3.48
CA LYS A 323 9.16 26.28 3.33
C LYS A 323 9.00 26.68 1.88
#